data_AF-A0A0D0T8M6-F1
#
_entry.id   AF-A0A0D0T8M6-F1
#
_cell.length_a   1.000
_cell.length_b   1.000
_cell.length_c   1.000
_cell.angle_alpha   90.00
_cell.angle_beta   90.00
_cell.angle_gamma   90.00
#
_symmetry.space_group_name_H-M   'P 1'
#
loop_
_entity.id
_entity.type
_entity.pdbx_description
1 polymer ?
#
loop_
_entity_poly.entity_id
_entity_poly.type
_entity_poly.pdbx_seq_one_letter_code
_entity_poly.pdbx_strand_id
1 'polypeptide(L)'
;MTSPQKNVQIVLNERPQKGPVTDTTFKSKTVDVPELKDGEILARVDYASVDPTMRGWVNEGRSYLPPVEIGAPMRANGLGTILASKAEGFKAGDKVLGLLNWQEYYVGSTDGLSKRETPEGAKDVDHLGLFGMTGLTAYFGMTEVGKVKDGDHVVISGAAGAVGLVATQIALAHPNCKVTVIAGSKEKLDYLKKLGAHNTLNYKDDDFKEQFKKVGLIDVYFDNVGGKILDMALAQLNPFARIVACGAISQYNATVPDPIYNYFNLISMKATMRGFIVFQFADRYPEGIKYLSDLVKKGKMEFNYHVIDGLDSCVQALREMFEGKNLGKTVVRVSNEAVKGSKL
;
A
#
# COMPACT_ATOMS: atom_id res chain seq x y z
N MET A 1 12.61 28.13 16.03
CA MET A 1 12.80 26.91 16.83
C MET A 1 14.24 26.47 16.63
N THR A 2 14.93 26.09 17.69
CA THR A 2 16.29 25.51 17.60
C THR A 2 16.23 24.18 16.86
N SER A 3 17.17 23.93 15.95
CA SER A 3 17.24 22.66 15.22
C SER A 3 17.37 21.48 16.20
N PRO A 4 16.67 20.36 15.97
CA PRO A 4 16.79 19.15 16.78
C PRO A 4 18.25 18.67 16.80
N GLN A 5 18.73 18.22 17.97
CA GLN A 5 20.09 17.70 18.14
C GLN A 5 20.15 16.17 18.02
N LYS A 6 19.05 15.48 18.30
CA LYS A 6 18.93 14.03 18.28
C LYS A 6 17.79 13.60 17.35
N ASN A 7 17.94 12.42 16.76
CA ASN A 7 16.94 11.79 15.89
C ASN A 7 16.77 10.34 16.32
N VAL A 8 15.55 9.96 16.74
CA VAL A 8 15.20 8.56 16.97
C VAL A 8 14.83 7.90 15.66
N GLN A 9 15.38 6.71 15.44
CA GLN A 9 15.18 5.90 14.23
C GLN A 9 14.76 4.48 14.63
N ILE A 10 13.84 3.88 13.86
CA ILE A 10 13.56 2.45 13.95
C ILE A 10 14.39 1.74 12.89
N VAL A 11 15.42 1.03 13.32
CA VAL A 11 16.41 0.41 12.43
C VAL A 11 16.22 -1.10 12.36
N LEU A 12 16.57 -1.69 11.22
CA LEU A 12 16.67 -3.14 11.10
C LEU A 12 17.79 -3.64 12.02
N ASN A 13 17.48 -4.49 12.99
CA ASN A 13 18.45 -5.03 13.95
C ASN A 13 19.03 -6.37 13.48
N GLU A 14 18.17 -7.26 13.00
CA GLU A 14 18.55 -8.55 12.45
C GLU A 14 17.56 -8.94 11.36
N ARG A 15 17.96 -9.86 10.49
CA ARG A 15 17.05 -10.37 9.46
C ARG A 15 16.10 -11.40 10.07
N PRO A 16 14.79 -11.28 9.86
CA PRO A 16 13.86 -12.28 10.35
C PRO A 16 14.09 -13.60 9.61
N GLN A 17 14.02 -14.71 10.34
CA GLN A 17 13.90 -16.04 9.73
C GLN A 17 12.59 -16.13 8.94
N LYS A 18 12.36 -17.24 8.22
CA LYS A 18 11.03 -17.47 7.60
C LYS A 18 9.93 -17.32 8.67
N GLY A 19 8.84 -16.63 8.33
CA GLY A 19 7.80 -16.28 9.30
C GLY A 19 7.61 -14.77 9.49
N PRO A 20 6.75 -14.34 10.43
CA PRO A 20 6.55 -12.94 10.77
C PRO A 20 7.81 -12.31 11.37
N VAL A 21 7.86 -10.96 11.35
CA VAL A 21 8.89 -10.21 12.09
C VAL A 21 8.67 -10.35 13.60
N THR A 22 9.76 -10.51 14.35
CA THR A 22 9.80 -10.69 15.80
C THR A 22 10.13 -9.38 16.52
N ASP A 23 10.10 -9.39 17.86
CA ASP A 23 10.46 -8.20 18.68
C ASP A 23 11.92 -7.80 18.54
N THR A 24 12.76 -8.73 18.09
CA THR A 24 14.20 -8.52 17.88
C THR A 24 14.54 -8.06 16.46
N THR A 25 13.59 -8.14 15.51
CA THR A 25 13.84 -7.79 14.09
C THR A 25 14.22 -6.32 13.94
N PHE A 26 13.61 -5.44 14.73
CA PHE A 26 13.88 -3.99 14.72
C PHE A 26 14.29 -3.52 16.10
N LYS A 27 14.98 -2.38 16.16
CA LYS A 27 15.22 -1.68 17.42
C LYS A 27 15.17 -0.17 17.24
N SER A 28 14.92 0.55 18.32
CA SER A 28 15.11 1.99 18.37
C SER A 28 16.61 2.32 18.46
N LYS A 29 17.04 3.34 17.73
CA LYS A 29 18.39 3.88 17.76
C LYS A 29 18.32 5.40 17.74
N THR A 30 18.98 6.05 18.70
CA THR A 30 19.14 7.50 18.70
C THR A 30 20.46 7.87 18.06
N VAL A 31 20.45 8.80 17.11
CA VAL A 31 21.63 9.36 16.46
C VAL A 31 21.65 10.88 16.59
N ASP A 32 22.81 11.49 16.40
CA ASP A 32 22.90 12.95 16.24
C ASP A 32 22.31 13.39 14.91
N VAL A 33 21.61 14.53 14.90
CA VAL A 33 21.20 15.18 13.65
C VAL A 33 22.44 15.84 13.06
N PRO A 34 22.91 15.41 11.87
CA PRO A 34 24.12 15.98 11.28
C PRO A 34 23.89 17.43 10.86
N GLU A 35 24.96 18.20 10.78
CA GLU A 35 24.91 19.54 10.17
C GLU A 35 24.49 19.44 8.71
N LEU A 36 23.61 20.36 8.30
CA LEU A 36 23.05 20.37 6.96
C LEU A 36 24.10 20.79 5.93
N LYS A 37 24.33 19.96 4.90
CA LYS A 37 25.24 20.26 3.79
C LYS A 37 24.50 20.97 2.64
N ASP A 38 25.26 21.50 1.70
CA ASP A 38 24.69 22.11 0.49
C ASP A 38 23.92 21.05 -0.32
N GLY A 39 22.73 21.42 -0.81
CA GLY A 39 21.83 20.49 -1.50
C GLY A 39 20.97 19.60 -0.59
N GLU A 40 21.14 19.67 0.74
CA GLU A 40 20.35 18.89 1.69
C GLU A 40 19.20 19.69 2.33
N ILE A 41 18.21 18.95 2.84
CA ILE A 41 17.16 19.47 3.70
C ILE A 41 17.15 18.76 5.06
N LEU A 42 16.63 19.44 6.08
CA LEU A 42 16.16 18.83 7.32
C LEU A 42 14.64 18.89 7.33
N ALA A 43 13.97 17.74 7.37
CA ALA A 43 12.52 17.63 7.46
C ALA A 43 12.11 16.84 8.69
N ARG A 44 11.08 17.32 9.41
CA ARG A 44 10.36 16.50 10.39
C ARG A 44 9.49 15.51 9.64
N VAL A 45 9.50 14.24 10.05
CA VAL A 45 8.58 13.23 9.53
C VAL A 45 7.27 13.36 10.28
N ASP A 46 6.20 13.71 9.56
CA ASP A 46 4.86 13.87 10.11
C ASP A 46 4.13 12.52 10.15
N TYR A 47 4.21 11.75 9.05
CA TYR A 47 3.63 10.42 8.92
C TYR A 47 4.57 9.47 8.20
N ALA A 48 4.59 8.21 8.62
CA ALA A 48 5.29 7.12 7.96
C ALA A 48 4.31 6.07 7.44
N SER A 49 4.55 5.61 6.22
CA SER A 49 3.83 4.50 5.61
C SER A 49 4.19 3.18 6.28
N VAL A 50 3.22 2.27 6.41
CA VAL A 50 3.46 0.86 6.74
C VAL A 50 2.89 0.02 5.59
N ASP A 51 3.73 -0.80 4.97
CA ASP A 51 3.41 -1.54 3.73
C ASP A 51 3.77 -3.03 3.84
N PRO A 52 2.95 -3.96 3.33
CA PRO A 52 3.27 -5.40 3.40
C PRO A 52 4.60 -5.78 2.75
N THR A 53 5.01 -5.04 1.72
CA THR A 53 6.29 -5.23 0.99
C THR A 53 7.51 -5.03 1.87
N MET A 54 7.38 -4.30 3.00
CA MET A 54 8.43 -4.15 4.00
C MET A 54 8.99 -5.47 4.49
N ARG A 55 8.13 -6.50 4.60
CA ARG A 55 8.57 -7.86 4.97
C ARG A 55 9.53 -8.46 3.95
N GLY A 56 9.31 -8.20 2.67
CA GLY A 56 10.21 -8.61 1.59
C GLY A 56 11.52 -7.81 1.59
N TRP A 57 11.47 -6.52 1.92
CA TRP A 57 12.67 -5.67 1.93
C TRP A 57 13.65 -5.99 3.05
N VAL A 58 13.22 -6.62 4.15
CA VAL A 58 14.13 -7.04 5.24
C VAL A 58 14.73 -8.45 5.04
N ASN A 59 14.21 -9.23 4.09
CA ASN A 59 14.78 -10.52 3.70
C ASN A 59 16.08 -10.35 2.91
N GLU A 60 16.94 -11.36 2.97
CA GLU A 60 18.02 -11.50 1.99
C GLU A 60 17.48 -12.00 0.66
N GLY A 61 18.17 -11.60 -0.40
CA GLY A 61 17.95 -12.12 -1.74
C GLY A 61 17.49 -11.07 -2.73
N ARG A 62 17.29 -11.55 -3.97
CA ARG A 62 16.91 -10.74 -5.10
C ARG A 62 15.46 -10.28 -4.96
N SER A 63 15.25 -8.97 -5.09
CA SER A 63 13.95 -8.34 -5.22
C SER A 63 14.04 -7.20 -6.24
N TYR A 64 12.93 -6.51 -6.51
CA TYR A 64 12.90 -5.33 -7.38
C TYR A 64 13.51 -4.09 -6.71
N LEU A 65 13.74 -4.13 -5.40
CA LEU A 65 14.55 -3.16 -4.65
C LEU A 65 15.65 -3.90 -3.88
N PRO A 66 16.82 -3.27 -3.66
CA PRO A 66 17.83 -3.78 -2.74
C PRO A 66 17.25 -3.99 -1.34
N PRO A 67 17.64 -5.05 -0.61
CA PRO A 67 17.26 -5.24 0.79
C PRO A 67 17.64 -4.05 1.66
N VAL A 68 16.92 -3.86 2.76
CA VAL A 68 17.32 -2.95 3.84
C VAL A 68 18.54 -3.55 4.54
N GLU A 69 19.53 -2.70 4.79
CA GLU A 69 20.76 -3.07 5.48
C GLU A 69 20.54 -3.14 6.99
N ILE A 70 21.27 -4.04 7.66
CA ILE A 70 21.28 -4.10 9.12
C ILE A 70 21.86 -2.80 9.67
N GLY A 71 21.16 -2.20 10.64
CA GLY A 71 21.51 -0.93 11.27
C GLY A 71 20.97 0.31 10.57
N ALA A 72 20.40 0.17 9.36
CA ALA A 72 19.76 1.27 8.64
C ALA A 72 18.31 1.49 9.10
N PRO A 73 17.80 2.74 9.08
CA PRO A 73 16.38 3.03 9.29
C PRO A 73 15.50 2.23 8.34
N MET A 74 14.37 1.73 8.83
CA MET A 74 13.47 0.94 8.00
C MET A 74 12.93 1.79 6.85
N ARG A 75 13.08 1.27 5.62
CA ARG A 75 12.66 1.94 4.40
C ARG A 75 11.15 2.19 4.42
N ALA A 76 10.74 3.45 4.30
CA ALA A 76 9.33 3.83 4.24
C ALA A 76 9.12 5.15 3.49
N ASN A 77 8.04 5.24 2.71
CA ASN A 77 7.54 6.54 2.29
C ASN A 77 6.97 7.30 3.50
N GLY A 78 7.10 8.61 3.48
CA GLY A 78 6.59 9.47 4.53
C GLY A 78 6.14 10.83 4.01
N LEU A 79 5.31 11.49 4.83
CA LEU A 79 5.01 12.91 4.71
C LEU A 79 5.88 13.64 5.71
N GLY A 80 6.50 14.72 5.28
CA GLY A 80 7.31 15.55 6.16
C GLY A 80 7.11 17.04 5.94
N THR A 81 7.55 17.82 6.92
CA THR A 81 7.57 19.28 6.87
C THR A 81 9.01 19.74 6.99
N ILE A 82 9.49 20.53 6.02
CA ILE A 82 10.86 21.03 6.02
C ILE A 82 11.05 22.02 7.16
N LEU A 83 12.07 21.78 7.99
CA LEU A 83 12.47 22.68 9.08
C LEU A 83 13.60 23.62 8.66
N ALA A 84 14.53 23.11 7.84
CA ALA A 84 15.63 23.90 7.27
C ALA A 84 16.03 23.33 5.89
N SER A 85 16.54 24.19 5.01
CA SER A 85 16.94 23.81 3.65
C SER A 85 18.21 24.54 3.25
N LYS A 86 19.14 23.80 2.62
CA LYS A 86 20.23 24.32 1.78
C LYS A 86 20.09 23.79 0.34
N ALA A 87 18.90 23.29 -0.02
CA ALA A 87 18.58 22.80 -1.34
C ALA A 87 17.80 23.86 -2.13
N GLU A 88 18.13 24.01 -3.41
CA GLU A 88 17.39 24.89 -4.31
C GLU A 88 15.94 24.39 -4.50
N GLY A 89 15.00 25.31 -4.60
CA GLY A 89 13.58 24.98 -4.82
C GLY A 89 12.83 24.50 -3.57
N PHE A 90 13.50 24.26 -2.45
CA PHE A 90 12.87 23.86 -1.18
C PHE A 90 13.17 24.86 -0.05
N LYS A 91 12.18 25.15 0.79
CA LYS A 91 12.32 26.07 1.93
C LYS A 91 11.64 25.53 3.18
N ALA A 92 12.02 26.08 4.33
CA ALA A 92 11.35 25.78 5.60
C ALA A 92 9.83 26.05 5.49
N GLY A 93 9.03 25.14 6.05
CA GLY A 93 7.57 25.13 5.98
C GLY A 93 6.99 24.38 4.78
N ASP A 94 7.78 24.06 3.76
CA ASP A 94 7.30 23.25 2.63
C ASP A 94 6.91 21.84 3.11
N LYS A 95 5.81 21.34 2.57
CA LYS A 95 5.31 19.98 2.79
C LYS A 95 5.82 19.06 1.68
N VAL A 96 6.48 17.96 2.05
CA VAL A 96 7.10 17.01 1.11
C VAL A 96 6.63 15.57 1.28
N LEU A 97 6.52 14.84 0.18
CA LEU A 97 6.32 13.40 0.13
C LEU A 97 7.59 12.76 -0.44
N GLY A 98 8.02 11.64 0.13
CA GLY A 98 9.06 10.80 -0.46
C GLY A 98 9.57 9.74 0.51
N LEU A 99 10.78 9.22 0.24
CA LEU A 99 11.38 8.19 1.07
C LEU A 99 12.01 8.79 2.34
N LEU A 100 11.21 8.93 3.40
CA LEU A 100 11.63 9.56 4.66
C LEU A 100 12.06 8.54 5.74
N ASN A 101 11.77 7.25 5.53
CA ASN A 101 12.07 6.14 6.45
C ASN A 101 11.41 6.26 7.84
N TRP A 102 11.52 5.21 8.65
CA TRP A 102 11.04 5.23 10.04
C TRP A 102 12.05 5.96 10.95
N GLN A 103 11.85 7.27 11.09
CA GLN A 103 12.63 8.17 11.93
C GLN A 103 11.86 9.45 12.24
N GLU A 104 12.28 10.22 13.24
CA GLU A 104 11.66 11.51 13.57
C GLU A 104 12.01 12.61 12.58
N TYR A 105 13.27 12.61 12.11
CA TYR A 105 13.80 13.61 11.20
C TYR A 105 14.53 12.96 10.02
N TYR A 106 14.30 13.50 8.83
CA TYR A 106 15.05 13.20 7.62
C TYR A 106 16.09 14.29 7.38
N VAL A 107 17.35 13.90 7.19
CA VAL A 107 18.41 14.77 6.67
C VAL A 107 19.01 14.11 5.44
N GLY A 108 19.02 14.81 4.31
CA GLY A 108 19.54 14.27 3.07
C GLY A 108 19.19 15.10 1.84
N SER A 109 19.52 14.58 0.66
CA SER A 109 19.21 15.23 -0.61
C SER A 109 17.70 15.33 -0.85
N THR A 110 17.32 16.15 -1.82
CA THR A 110 15.92 16.29 -2.23
C THR A 110 15.51 15.31 -3.33
N ASP A 111 16.41 14.37 -3.69
CA ASP A 111 16.18 13.41 -4.75
C ASP A 111 15.03 12.47 -4.40
N GLY A 112 14.04 12.39 -5.29
CA GLY A 112 12.83 11.59 -5.07
C GLY A 112 11.86 12.20 -4.06
N LEU A 113 12.11 13.42 -3.56
CA LEU A 113 11.13 14.20 -2.82
C LEU A 113 10.29 15.04 -3.77
N SER A 114 9.00 15.13 -3.46
CA SER A 114 8.06 15.99 -4.17
C SER A 114 7.35 16.90 -3.19
N LYS A 115 7.13 18.16 -3.56
CA LYS A 115 6.19 19.00 -2.84
C LYS A 115 4.79 18.47 -3.04
N ARG A 116 3.98 18.49 -1.98
CA ARG A 116 2.62 17.97 -2.03
C ARG A 116 1.60 19.09 -1.96
N GLU A 117 0.72 19.09 -2.95
CA GLU A 117 -0.48 19.93 -3.00
C GLU A 117 -1.70 19.01 -2.93
N THR A 118 -2.48 19.14 -1.86
CA THR A 118 -3.64 18.27 -1.63
C THR A 118 -4.77 18.66 -2.58
N PRO A 119 -5.26 17.73 -3.42
CA PRO A 119 -6.41 17.99 -4.29
C PRO A 119 -7.66 18.40 -3.48
N GLU A 120 -8.50 19.23 -4.10
CA GLU A 120 -9.78 19.62 -3.51
C GLU A 120 -10.64 18.39 -3.16
N GLY A 121 -11.20 18.36 -1.94
CA GLY A 121 -11.98 17.25 -1.41
C GLY A 121 -11.16 16.12 -0.79
N ALA A 122 -9.83 16.17 -0.88
CA ALA A 122 -8.94 15.18 -0.28
C ALA A 122 -8.29 15.67 1.03
N LYS A 123 -7.57 14.75 1.70
CA LYS A 123 -6.86 14.96 2.96
C LYS A 123 -5.35 14.92 2.72
N ASP A 124 -4.55 15.59 3.53
CA ASP A 124 -3.07 15.61 3.35
C ASP A 124 -2.47 14.20 3.42
N VAL A 125 -3.04 13.32 4.26
CA VAL A 125 -2.62 11.91 4.37
C VAL A 125 -2.86 11.11 3.07
N ASP A 126 -3.68 11.62 2.14
CA ASP A 126 -3.94 10.98 0.85
C ASP A 126 -2.70 10.79 -0.02
N HIS A 127 -1.67 11.60 0.21
CA HIS A 127 -0.38 11.44 -0.44
C HIS A 127 0.37 10.15 -0.05
N LEU A 128 0.05 9.50 1.08
CA LEU A 128 0.60 8.18 1.44
C LEU A 128 -0.25 6.99 0.99
N GLY A 129 -1.48 7.27 0.55
CA GLY A 129 -2.46 6.25 0.22
C GLY A 129 -2.96 6.43 -1.21
N LEU A 130 -4.07 7.15 -1.32
CA LEU A 130 -4.85 7.35 -2.54
C LEU A 130 -4.05 8.01 -3.68
N PHE A 131 -3.27 9.05 -3.42
CA PHE A 131 -2.40 9.69 -4.43
C PHE A 131 -0.95 9.22 -4.34
N GLY A 132 -0.68 8.32 -3.40
CA GLY A 132 0.62 7.69 -3.23
C GLY A 132 0.73 6.36 -3.96
N MET A 133 1.74 5.59 -3.56
CA MET A 133 2.08 4.32 -4.20
C MET A 133 0.92 3.32 -4.23
N THR A 134 0.08 3.26 -3.18
CA THR A 134 -1.00 2.27 -3.12
C THR A 134 -2.15 2.57 -4.07
N GLY A 135 -2.57 3.84 -4.19
CA GLY A 135 -3.61 4.22 -5.14
C GLY A 135 -3.12 4.16 -6.58
N LEU A 136 -1.87 4.53 -6.84
CA LEU A 136 -1.25 4.37 -8.17
C LEU A 136 -1.09 2.89 -8.55
N THR A 137 -0.76 2.03 -7.58
CA THR A 137 -0.72 0.57 -7.79
C THR A 137 -2.10 0.05 -8.20
N ALA A 138 -3.16 0.47 -7.53
CA ALA A 138 -4.53 0.11 -7.91
C ALA A 138 -4.89 0.65 -9.30
N TYR A 139 -4.58 1.93 -9.59
CA TYR A 139 -4.87 2.56 -10.88
C TYR A 139 -4.25 1.80 -12.04
N PHE A 140 -2.92 1.62 -12.04
CA PHE A 140 -2.25 0.92 -13.14
C PHE A 140 -2.53 -0.58 -13.14
N GLY A 141 -2.74 -1.19 -11.97
CA GLY A 141 -3.18 -2.58 -11.90
C GLY A 141 -4.53 -2.78 -12.59
N MET A 142 -5.50 -1.90 -12.36
CA MET A 142 -6.82 -1.99 -12.98
C MET A 142 -6.81 -1.60 -14.46
N THR A 143 -6.10 -0.54 -14.84
CA THR A 143 -6.15 0.04 -16.20
C THR A 143 -5.17 -0.59 -17.19
N GLU A 144 -3.93 -0.86 -16.77
CA GLU A 144 -2.87 -1.35 -17.67
C GLU A 144 -2.77 -2.88 -17.69
N VAL A 145 -2.87 -3.49 -16.52
CA VAL A 145 -2.67 -4.93 -16.35
C VAL A 145 -4.01 -5.66 -16.49
N GLY A 146 -5.00 -5.23 -15.71
CA GLY A 146 -6.34 -5.81 -15.69
C GLY A 146 -7.19 -5.36 -16.87
N LYS A 147 -6.89 -4.17 -17.43
CA LYS A 147 -7.64 -3.53 -18.52
C LYS A 147 -9.15 -3.64 -18.30
N VAL A 148 -9.59 -3.31 -17.09
CA VAL A 148 -11.00 -3.43 -16.71
C VAL A 148 -11.87 -2.65 -17.68
N LYS A 149 -13.00 -3.23 -18.06
CA LYS A 149 -13.98 -2.61 -18.95
C LYS A 149 -15.38 -2.84 -18.42
N ASP A 150 -16.30 -2.05 -18.93
CA ASP A 150 -17.71 -2.11 -18.59
C ASP A 150 -18.25 -3.53 -18.80
N GLY A 151 -19.05 -4.01 -17.84
CA GLY A 151 -19.60 -5.35 -17.84
C GLY A 151 -18.67 -6.46 -17.32
N ASP A 152 -17.39 -6.17 -17.04
CA ASP A 152 -16.47 -7.19 -16.49
C ASP A 152 -16.96 -7.67 -15.10
N HIS A 153 -16.80 -8.96 -14.83
CA HIS A 153 -16.83 -9.48 -13.48
C HIS A 153 -15.45 -9.38 -12.84
N VAL A 154 -15.31 -8.46 -11.89
CA VAL A 154 -14.06 -8.16 -11.18
C VAL A 154 -14.09 -8.78 -9.79
N VAL A 155 -13.07 -9.56 -9.46
CA VAL A 155 -12.85 -10.13 -8.12
C VAL A 155 -11.58 -9.52 -7.51
N ILE A 156 -11.66 -9.01 -6.28
CA ILE A 156 -10.53 -8.36 -5.60
C ILE A 156 -10.22 -9.11 -4.29
N SER A 157 -8.99 -9.62 -4.16
CA SER A 157 -8.50 -10.16 -2.88
C SER A 157 -7.85 -9.08 -2.02
N GLY A 158 -7.92 -9.23 -0.69
CA GLY A 158 -7.42 -8.20 0.23
C GLY A 158 -8.13 -6.85 0.05
N ALA A 159 -9.42 -6.88 -0.32
CA ALA A 159 -10.16 -5.73 -0.83
C ALA A 159 -10.30 -4.58 0.18
N ALA A 160 -10.25 -4.88 1.49
CA ALA A 160 -10.33 -3.87 2.54
C ALA A 160 -8.97 -3.23 2.90
N GLY A 161 -7.87 -3.63 2.25
CA GLY A 161 -6.56 -3.00 2.39
C GLY A 161 -6.39 -1.78 1.48
N ALA A 162 -5.26 -1.07 1.61
CA ALA A 162 -4.99 0.17 0.88
C ALA A 162 -5.19 0.06 -0.64
N VAL A 163 -4.53 -0.91 -1.30
CA VAL A 163 -4.64 -1.09 -2.76
C VAL A 163 -6.03 -1.62 -3.13
N GLY A 164 -6.53 -2.60 -2.39
CA GLY A 164 -7.83 -3.24 -2.64
C GLY A 164 -9.01 -2.27 -2.59
N LEU A 165 -9.00 -1.30 -1.68
CA LEU A 165 -10.07 -0.31 -1.54
C LEU A 165 -10.17 0.60 -2.77
N VAL A 166 -9.02 1.04 -3.29
CA VAL A 166 -8.98 1.85 -4.52
C VAL A 166 -9.38 0.99 -5.71
N ALA A 167 -8.83 -0.23 -5.85
CA ALA A 167 -9.15 -1.13 -6.96
C ALA A 167 -10.64 -1.49 -7.02
N THR A 168 -11.27 -1.72 -5.86
CA THR A 168 -12.72 -1.97 -5.75
C THR A 168 -13.52 -0.80 -6.30
N GLN A 169 -13.18 0.43 -5.91
CA GLN A 169 -13.93 1.61 -6.35
C GLN A 169 -13.66 1.99 -7.81
N ILE A 170 -12.46 1.72 -8.33
CA ILE A 170 -12.18 1.80 -9.77
C ILE A 170 -13.09 0.82 -10.51
N ALA A 171 -13.20 -0.44 -10.06
CA ALA A 171 -14.08 -1.43 -10.68
C ALA A 171 -15.56 -0.98 -10.66
N LEU A 172 -16.02 -0.40 -9.55
CA LEU A 172 -17.38 0.13 -9.39
C LEU A 172 -17.64 1.38 -10.25
N ALA A 173 -16.60 2.13 -10.62
CA ALA A 173 -16.74 3.28 -11.51
C ALA A 173 -17.02 2.87 -12.96
N HIS A 174 -16.79 1.61 -13.34
CA HIS A 174 -17.11 1.06 -14.65
C HIS A 174 -18.57 0.58 -14.73
N PRO A 175 -19.37 1.09 -15.68
CA PRO A 175 -20.75 0.65 -15.90
C PRO A 175 -20.90 -0.87 -16.00
N ASN A 176 -21.95 -1.39 -15.38
CA ASN A 176 -22.36 -2.80 -15.44
C ASN A 176 -21.32 -3.82 -14.95
N CYS A 177 -20.19 -3.39 -14.37
CA CYS A 177 -19.26 -4.31 -13.73
C CYS A 177 -19.90 -4.99 -12.54
N LYS A 178 -19.75 -6.32 -12.46
CA LYS A 178 -20.05 -7.08 -11.24
C LYS A 178 -18.79 -7.09 -10.38
N VAL A 179 -18.89 -6.64 -9.13
CA VAL A 179 -17.71 -6.49 -8.24
C VAL A 179 -17.85 -7.40 -7.03
N THR A 180 -16.96 -8.38 -6.93
CA THR A 180 -16.86 -9.30 -5.79
C THR A 180 -15.60 -8.98 -4.99
N VAL A 181 -15.73 -8.84 -3.68
CA VAL A 181 -14.64 -8.47 -2.79
C VAL A 181 -14.39 -9.52 -1.73
N ILE A 182 -13.12 -9.74 -1.37
CA ILE A 182 -12.72 -10.73 -0.38
C ILE A 182 -11.94 -10.02 0.74
N ALA A 183 -12.42 -10.17 1.98
CA ALA A 183 -11.79 -9.63 3.19
C ALA A 183 -11.93 -10.61 4.37
N GLY A 184 -11.33 -10.27 5.52
CA GLY A 184 -11.16 -11.21 6.65
C GLY A 184 -11.94 -10.86 7.92
N SER A 185 -12.94 -9.99 7.83
CA SER A 185 -13.85 -9.69 8.95
C SER A 185 -15.18 -9.11 8.44
N LYS A 186 -16.24 -9.28 9.25
CA LYS A 186 -17.57 -8.72 8.95
C LYS A 186 -17.54 -7.20 8.78
N GLU A 187 -16.87 -6.48 9.67
CA GLU A 187 -16.73 -5.01 9.61
C GLU A 187 -16.17 -4.54 8.26
N LYS A 188 -15.11 -5.21 7.77
CA LYS A 188 -14.51 -4.91 6.47
C LYS A 188 -15.46 -5.14 5.31
N LEU A 189 -16.23 -6.23 5.36
CA LEU A 189 -17.20 -6.57 4.32
C LEU A 189 -18.40 -5.63 4.32
N ASP A 190 -18.91 -5.26 5.50
CA ASP A 190 -19.98 -4.28 5.63
C ASP A 190 -19.55 -2.92 5.04
N TYR A 191 -18.31 -2.50 5.33
CA TYR A 191 -17.74 -1.29 4.73
C TYR A 191 -17.63 -1.40 3.20
N LEU A 192 -17.09 -2.48 2.66
CA LEU A 192 -17.00 -2.68 1.20
C LEU A 192 -18.37 -2.74 0.52
N LYS A 193 -19.37 -3.33 1.20
CA LYS A 193 -20.76 -3.36 0.73
C LYS A 193 -21.36 -1.95 0.71
N LYS A 194 -21.09 -1.13 1.73
CA LYS A 194 -21.49 0.29 1.76
C LYS A 194 -20.89 1.07 0.58
N LEU A 195 -19.67 0.75 0.16
CA LEU A 195 -19.04 1.35 -1.03
C LEU A 195 -19.69 0.90 -2.36
N GLY A 196 -20.55 -0.12 -2.35
CA GLY A 196 -21.27 -0.60 -3.53
C GLY A 196 -20.81 -1.95 -4.06
N ALA A 197 -19.94 -2.69 -3.35
CA ALA A 197 -19.57 -4.04 -3.77
C ALA A 197 -20.81 -4.96 -3.86
N HIS A 198 -20.90 -5.73 -4.94
CA HIS A 198 -22.07 -6.56 -5.25
C HIS A 198 -22.08 -7.86 -4.45
N ASN A 199 -20.91 -8.50 -4.33
CA ASN A 199 -20.73 -9.69 -3.50
C ASN A 199 -19.56 -9.47 -2.53
N THR A 200 -19.73 -9.91 -1.29
CA THR A 200 -18.71 -9.80 -0.24
C THR A 200 -18.44 -11.18 0.34
N LEU A 201 -17.19 -11.64 0.33
CA LEU A 201 -16.80 -12.94 0.86
C LEU A 201 -15.84 -12.79 2.03
N ASN A 202 -16.13 -13.48 3.14
CA ASN A 202 -15.19 -13.61 4.23
C ASN A 202 -14.33 -14.85 4.03
N TYR A 203 -13.02 -14.68 3.81
CA TYR A 203 -12.14 -15.83 3.56
C TYR A 203 -11.93 -16.73 4.80
N LYS A 204 -12.38 -16.27 5.97
CA LYS A 204 -12.31 -17.01 7.24
C LYS A 204 -13.55 -17.84 7.54
N ASP A 205 -14.60 -17.75 6.73
CA ASP A 205 -15.80 -18.57 6.91
C ASP A 205 -15.52 -20.03 6.54
N ASP A 206 -16.11 -20.97 7.29
CA ASP A 206 -15.91 -22.42 7.08
C ASP A 206 -16.35 -22.88 5.68
N ASP A 207 -17.38 -22.26 5.13
CA ASP A 207 -17.92 -22.55 3.80
C ASP A 207 -17.37 -21.64 2.70
N PHE A 208 -16.33 -20.84 2.96
CA PHE A 208 -15.76 -19.86 2.02
C PHE A 208 -15.47 -20.46 0.64
N LYS A 209 -14.96 -21.69 0.57
CA LYS A 209 -14.69 -22.38 -0.71
C LYS A 209 -15.96 -22.57 -1.55
N GLU A 210 -17.06 -22.94 -0.91
CA GLU A 210 -18.35 -23.11 -1.59
C GLU A 210 -18.99 -21.77 -1.93
N GLN A 211 -18.85 -20.75 -1.07
CA GLN A 211 -19.25 -19.38 -1.39
C GLN A 211 -18.47 -18.86 -2.62
N PHE A 212 -17.16 -19.08 -2.67
CA PHE A 212 -16.30 -18.65 -3.78
C PHE A 212 -16.71 -19.30 -5.10
N LYS A 213 -17.04 -20.60 -5.13
CA LYS A 213 -17.56 -21.26 -6.34
C LYS A 213 -18.89 -20.67 -6.84
N LYS A 214 -19.74 -20.15 -5.95
CA LYS A 214 -21.03 -19.53 -6.32
C LYS A 214 -20.87 -18.13 -6.94
N VAL A 215 -19.68 -17.53 -6.83
CA VAL A 215 -19.38 -16.22 -7.45
C VAL A 215 -19.49 -16.29 -8.98
N GLY A 216 -19.09 -17.42 -9.57
CA GLY A 216 -19.09 -17.66 -11.01
C GLY A 216 -17.78 -17.26 -11.68
N LEU A 217 -17.79 -17.27 -13.02
CA LEU A 217 -16.60 -17.02 -13.83
C LEU A 217 -16.15 -15.55 -13.76
N ILE A 218 -14.83 -15.33 -13.85
CA ILE A 218 -14.13 -14.09 -13.53
C ILE A 218 -13.45 -13.53 -14.78
N ASP A 219 -13.66 -12.24 -15.08
CA ASP A 219 -13.00 -11.54 -16.19
C ASP A 219 -11.72 -10.83 -15.74
N VAL A 220 -11.69 -10.30 -14.51
CA VAL A 220 -10.52 -9.66 -13.90
C VAL A 220 -10.37 -10.13 -12.46
N TYR A 221 -9.22 -10.68 -12.10
CA TYR A 221 -8.86 -10.98 -10.72
C TYR A 221 -7.71 -10.07 -10.28
N PHE A 222 -7.97 -9.17 -9.34
CA PHE A 222 -6.95 -8.32 -8.73
C PHE A 222 -6.38 -9.02 -7.49
N ASP A 223 -5.18 -9.57 -7.64
CA ASP A 223 -4.56 -10.42 -6.62
C ASP A 223 -3.57 -9.66 -5.75
N ASN A 224 -3.97 -9.42 -4.50
CA ASN A 224 -3.09 -8.91 -3.43
C ASN A 224 -2.61 -10.01 -2.49
N VAL A 225 -3.13 -11.24 -2.62
CA VAL A 225 -3.04 -12.27 -1.59
C VAL A 225 -2.25 -13.48 -2.02
N GLY A 226 -2.40 -13.96 -3.26
CA GLY A 226 -1.78 -15.18 -3.73
C GLY A 226 -2.35 -16.45 -3.08
N GLY A 227 -1.55 -17.51 -3.11
CA GLY A 227 -1.82 -18.78 -2.43
C GLY A 227 -3.16 -19.42 -2.81
N LYS A 228 -3.85 -20.01 -1.82
CA LYS A 228 -5.09 -20.76 -2.05
C LYS A 228 -6.20 -19.94 -2.72
N ILE A 229 -6.29 -18.64 -2.44
CA ILE A 229 -7.32 -17.77 -3.05
C ILE A 229 -7.01 -17.54 -4.53
N LEU A 230 -5.74 -17.35 -4.89
CA LEU A 230 -5.32 -17.31 -6.29
C LEU A 230 -5.64 -18.63 -7.01
N ASP A 231 -5.35 -19.76 -6.37
CA ASP A 231 -5.64 -21.08 -6.96
C ASP A 231 -7.14 -21.29 -7.22
N MET A 232 -8.01 -20.81 -6.31
CA MET A 232 -9.46 -20.80 -6.52
C MET A 232 -9.90 -19.86 -7.65
N ALA A 233 -9.29 -18.67 -7.76
CA ALA A 233 -9.59 -17.74 -8.86
C ALA A 233 -9.19 -18.33 -10.22
N LEU A 234 -8.03 -18.99 -10.31
CA LEU A 234 -7.57 -19.72 -11.49
C LEU A 234 -8.56 -20.81 -11.94
N ALA A 235 -9.33 -21.39 -11.02
CA ALA A 235 -10.36 -22.39 -11.34
C ALA A 235 -11.65 -21.79 -11.94
N GLN A 236 -11.83 -20.47 -11.90
CA GLN A 236 -13.07 -19.80 -12.32
C GLN A 236 -12.82 -18.68 -13.33
N LEU A 237 -11.86 -18.86 -14.25
CA LEU A 237 -11.59 -17.84 -15.26
C LEU A 237 -12.60 -17.91 -16.41
N ASN A 238 -13.10 -16.74 -16.85
CA ASN A 238 -13.69 -16.61 -18.18
C ASN A 238 -12.60 -16.72 -19.26
N PRO A 239 -12.98 -17.03 -20.52
CA PRO A 239 -12.08 -16.86 -21.65
C PRO A 239 -11.51 -15.43 -21.69
N PHE A 240 -10.19 -15.30 -21.88
CA PHE A 240 -9.45 -14.04 -21.91
C PHE A 240 -9.43 -13.26 -20.58
N ALA A 241 -9.67 -13.94 -19.46
CA ALA A 241 -9.55 -13.33 -18.14
C ALA A 241 -8.15 -12.76 -17.89
N ARG A 242 -8.07 -11.72 -17.05
CA ARG A 242 -6.83 -11.03 -16.71
C ARG A 242 -6.60 -11.07 -15.20
N ILE A 243 -5.52 -11.72 -14.79
CA ILE A 243 -5.07 -11.75 -13.39
C ILE A 243 -3.97 -10.69 -13.21
N VAL A 244 -4.25 -9.74 -12.34
CA VAL A 244 -3.34 -8.68 -11.92
C VAL A 244 -2.60 -9.17 -10.67
N ALA A 245 -1.39 -9.69 -10.86
CA ALA A 245 -0.57 -10.18 -9.75
C ALA A 245 0.13 -9.00 -9.05
N CYS A 246 -0.59 -8.32 -8.17
CA CYS A 246 -0.12 -7.13 -7.46
C CYS A 246 0.76 -7.48 -6.25
N GLY A 247 0.40 -8.53 -5.52
CA GLY A 247 1.12 -8.96 -4.33
C GLY A 247 0.65 -10.32 -3.84
N ALA A 248 1.38 -10.88 -2.88
CA ALA A 248 1.07 -12.19 -2.33
C ALA A 248 1.19 -12.17 -0.80
N ILE A 249 0.39 -11.35 -0.12
CA ILE A 249 0.56 -11.10 1.33
C ILE A 249 0.46 -12.38 2.17
N SER A 250 -0.32 -13.37 1.74
CA SER A 250 -0.40 -14.68 2.44
C SER A 250 0.92 -15.45 2.42
N GLN A 251 1.78 -15.17 1.44
CA GLN A 251 3.04 -15.86 1.22
C GLN A 251 4.23 -15.15 1.88
N TYR A 252 4.10 -13.87 2.27
CA TYR A 252 5.24 -13.09 2.80
C TYR A 252 5.81 -13.62 4.10
N ASN A 253 4.96 -14.21 4.95
CA ASN A 253 5.35 -14.85 6.21
C ASN A 253 5.24 -16.38 6.14
N ALA A 254 4.93 -16.97 4.98
CA ALA A 254 4.77 -18.42 4.86
C ALA A 254 6.13 -19.11 4.99
N THR A 255 6.20 -20.14 5.84
CA THR A 255 7.40 -20.99 5.96
C THR A 255 7.48 -22.00 4.81
N VAL A 256 6.30 -22.45 4.36
CA VAL A 256 6.07 -23.29 3.18
C VAL A 256 5.08 -22.56 2.28
N PRO A 257 5.45 -22.24 1.03
CA PRO A 257 4.54 -21.60 0.08
C PRO A 257 3.32 -22.49 -0.24
N ASP A 258 2.16 -21.86 -0.44
CA ASP A 258 0.98 -22.57 -0.91
C ASP A 258 1.17 -23.03 -2.37
N PRO A 259 0.84 -24.29 -2.70
CA PRO A 259 0.88 -24.77 -4.07
C PRO A 259 -0.21 -24.14 -4.94
N ILE A 260 0.11 -23.93 -6.23
CA ILE A 260 -0.83 -23.47 -7.26
C ILE A 260 -1.06 -24.63 -8.24
N TYR A 261 -2.25 -25.21 -8.22
CA TYR A 261 -2.62 -26.38 -9.00
C TYR A 261 -3.29 -26.01 -10.32
N ASN A 262 -4.09 -24.94 -10.32
CA ASN A 262 -4.99 -24.60 -11.42
C ASN A 262 -4.35 -23.69 -12.50
N TYR A 263 -3.03 -23.57 -12.54
CA TYR A 263 -2.34 -22.70 -13.51
C TYR A 263 -2.62 -23.10 -14.97
N PHE A 264 -2.92 -24.38 -15.22
CA PHE A 264 -3.26 -24.89 -16.55
C PHE A 264 -4.48 -24.18 -17.17
N ASN A 265 -5.38 -23.63 -16.34
CA ASN A 265 -6.53 -22.87 -16.83
C ASN A 265 -6.15 -21.57 -17.55
N LEU A 266 -4.94 -21.04 -17.34
CA LEU A 266 -4.41 -19.94 -18.16
C LEU A 266 -4.38 -20.33 -19.64
N ILE A 267 -3.99 -21.57 -19.94
CA ILE A 267 -3.97 -22.11 -21.31
C ILE A 267 -5.39 -22.30 -21.81
N SER A 268 -6.20 -23.07 -21.07
CA SER A 268 -7.57 -23.42 -21.47
C SER A 268 -8.41 -22.18 -21.76
N MET A 269 -8.29 -21.15 -20.93
CA MET A 269 -9.08 -19.92 -21.06
C MET A 269 -8.40 -18.84 -21.90
N LYS A 270 -7.17 -19.05 -22.42
CA LYS A 270 -6.38 -17.98 -23.08
C LYS A 270 -6.25 -16.74 -22.17
N ALA A 271 -6.17 -16.98 -20.87
CA ALA A 271 -6.10 -15.93 -19.86
C ALA A 271 -4.65 -15.50 -19.63
N THR A 272 -4.47 -14.31 -19.08
CA THR A 272 -3.15 -13.78 -18.72
C THR A 272 -3.01 -13.64 -17.21
N MET A 273 -1.85 -14.01 -16.67
CA MET A 273 -1.43 -13.59 -15.33
C MET A 273 -0.18 -12.74 -15.46
N ARG A 274 -0.25 -11.49 -14.99
CA ARG A 274 0.85 -10.54 -15.14
C ARG A 274 1.11 -9.81 -13.83
N GLY A 275 2.35 -9.91 -13.37
CA GLY A 275 2.88 -9.06 -12.30
C GLY A 275 3.28 -7.69 -12.83
N PHE A 276 3.33 -6.72 -11.93
CA PHE A 276 3.82 -5.37 -12.22
C PHE A 276 4.40 -4.75 -10.96
N ILE A 277 5.29 -3.77 -11.14
CA ILE A 277 5.80 -2.93 -10.07
C ILE A 277 5.47 -1.49 -10.45
N VAL A 278 4.76 -0.78 -9.59
CA VAL A 278 4.25 0.58 -9.84
C VAL A 278 5.34 1.57 -10.30
N PHE A 279 6.60 1.40 -9.88
CA PHE A 279 7.73 2.23 -10.31
C PHE A 279 7.98 2.22 -11.83
N GLN A 280 7.53 1.21 -12.55
CA GLN A 280 7.65 1.17 -14.01
C GLN A 280 6.76 2.20 -14.72
N PHE A 281 5.83 2.84 -13.99
CA PHE A 281 4.88 3.83 -14.50
C PHE A 281 5.14 5.23 -13.94
N ALA A 282 6.34 5.49 -13.39
CA ALA A 282 6.66 6.75 -12.70
C ALA A 282 6.41 8.00 -13.55
N ASP A 283 6.72 7.93 -14.84
CA ASP A 283 6.47 8.99 -15.84
C ASP A 283 4.97 9.28 -16.05
N ARG A 284 4.11 8.31 -15.74
CA ARG A 284 2.65 8.38 -15.89
C ARG A 284 1.90 8.62 -14.59
N TYR A 285 2.57 8.77 -13.45
CA TYR A 285 1.90 9.05 -12.17
C TYR A 285 0.92 10.24 -12.21
N PRO A 286 1.20 11.36 -12.92
CA PRO A 286 0.25 12.46 -13.03
C PRO A 286 -1.11 12.05 -13.61
N GLU A 287 -1.14 11.08 -14.53
CA GLU A 287 -2.37 10.54 -15.13
C GLU A 287 -3.25 9.85 -14.06
N GLY A 288 -2.63 8.95 -13.27
CA GLY A 288 -3.32 8.23 -12.21
C GLY A 288 -3.80 9.15 -11.09
N ILE A 289 -2.97 10.11 -10.67
CA ILE A 289 -3.35 11.12 -9.67
C ILE A 289 -4.55 11.93 -10.16
N LYS A 290 -4.54 12.36 -11.42
CA LYS A 290 -5.66 13.10 -12.02
C LYS A 290 -6.95 12.26 -12.01
N TYR A 291 -6.89 11.02 -12.48
CA TYR A 291 -8.06 10.13 -12.49
C TYR A 291 -8.66 9.95 -11.10
N LEU A 292 -7.82 9.66 -10.10
CA LEU A 292 -8.28 9.44 -8.72
C LEU A 292 -8.83 10.74 -8.10
N SER A 293 -8.21 11.89 -8.39
CA SER A 293 -8.71 13.19 -7.97
C SER A 293 -10.10 13.49 -8.55
N ASP A 294 -10.32 13.14 -9.81
CA ASP A 294 -11.62 13.32 -10.47
C ASP A 294 -12.71 12.44 -9.83
N LEU A 295 -12.38 11.23 -9.37
CA LEU A 295 -13.31 10.39 -8.61
C LEU A 295 -13.62 10.96 -7.22
N VAL A 296 -12.62 11.49 -6.51
CA VAL A 296 -12.81 12.18 -5.22
C VAL A 296 -13.76 13.37 -5.39
N LYS A 297 -13.50 14.24 -6.37
CA LYS A 297 -14.36 15.41 -6.66
C LYS A 297 -15.80 15.04 -6.96
N LYS A 298 -16.03 13.88 -7.57
CA LYS A 298 -17.37 13.36 -7.88
C LYS A 298 -18.03 12.61 -6.72
N GLY A 299 -17.38 12.51 -5.56
CA GLY A 299 -17.87 11.72 -4.42
C GLY A 299 -17.90 10.21 -4.70
N LYS A 300 -17.13 9.74 -5.68
CA LYS A 300 -17.06 8.32 -6.09
C LYS A 300 -15.82 7.59 -5.55
N MET A 301 -15.11 8.20 -4.60
CA MET A 301 -13.94 7.64 -3.96
C MET A 301 -13.94 8.01 -2.47
N GLU A 302 -14.15 7.02 -1.61
CA GLU A 302 -13.98 7.09 -0.16
C GLU A 302 -12.77 6.24 0.24
N PHE A 303 -11.88 6.81 1.05
CA PHE A 303 -10.64 6.13 1.43
C PHE A 303 -10.36 6.27 2.92
N ASN A 304 -9.94 5.17 3.54
CA ASN A 304 -9.74 5.06 4.98
C ASN A 304 -8.27 4.89 5.33
N TYR A 305 -7.88 5.49 6.46
CA TYR A 305 -6.56 5.36 7.06
C TYR A 305 -6.68 4.76 8.44
N HIS A 306 -5.91 3.70 8.67
CA HIS A 306 -5.68 3.16 10.00
C HIS A 306 -4.45 3.86 10.57
N VAL A 307 -4.69 4.93 11.31
CA VAL A 307 -3.64 5.79 11.89
C VAL A 307 -3.28 5.27 13.27
N ILE A 308 -2.01 5.02 13.51
CA ILE A 308 -1.45 4.66 14.81
C ILE A 308 -0.45 5.73 15.22
N ASP A 309 -0.40 6.09 16.50
CA ASP A 309 0.45 7.17 17.01
C ASP A 309 1.78 6.66 17.56
N GLY A 310 2.83 7.45 17.34
CA GLY A 310 4.16 7.21 17.90
C GLY A 310 5.05 6.40 16.97
N LEU A 311 6.30 6.86 16.79
CA LEU A 311 7.30 6.19 15.96
C LEU A 311 7.59 4.76 16.44
N ASP A 312 7.55 4.54 17.74
CA ASP A 312 7.72 3.24 18.40
C ASP A 312 6.64 2.22 18.01
N SER A 313 5.45 2.70 17.60
CA SER A 313 4.35 1.86 17.14
C SER A 313 4.54 1.28 15.73
N CYS A 314 5.58 1.66 14.97
CA CYS A 314 5.79 1.18 13.59
C CYS A 314 5.88 -0.34 13.47
N VAL A 315 6.57 -1.01 14.41
CA VAL A 315 6.73 -2.47 14.38
C VAL A 315 5.41 -3.17 14.72
N GLN A 316 4.67 -2.64 15.70
CA GLN A 316 3.33 -3.14 16.02
C GLN A 316 2.39 -2.98 14.82
N ALA A 317 2.35 -1.79 14.22
CA ALA A 317 1.53 -1.50 13.04
C ALA A 317 1.81 -2.46 11.88
N LEU A 318 3.09 -2.81 11.65
CA LEU A 318 3.49 -3.78 10.63
C LEU A 318 2.93 -5.18 10.92
N ARG A 319 2.95 -5.62 12.18
CA ARG A 319 2.39 -6.94 12.58
C ARG A 319 0.88 -6.97 12.50
N GLU A 320 0.20 -5.97 13.04
CA GLU A 320 -1.26 -5.88 13.02
C GLU A 320 -1.83 -5.88 11.60
N MET A 321 -1.09 -5.27 10.66
CA MET A 321 -1.42 -5.34 9.24
C MET A 321 -1.33 -6.76 8.67
N PHE A 322 -0.32 -7.56 9.05
CA PHE A 322 -0.24 -8.98 8.64
C PHE A 322 -1.32 -9.85 9.29
N GLU A 323 -1.78 -9.49 10.49
CA GLU A 323 -2.93 -10.11 11.16
C GLU A 323 -4.28 -9.67 10.55
N GLY A 324 -4.25 -8.66 9.67
CA GLY A 324 -5.42 -8.10 9.03
C GLY A 324 -6.32 -7.35 9.99
N LYS A 325 -5.77 -6.63 10.97
CA LYS A 325 -6.54 -5.76 11.88
C LYS A 325 -6.89 -4.40 11.27
N ASN A 326 -6.09 -3.91 10.31
CA ASN A 326 -6.32 -2.61 9.67
C ASN A 326 -7.51 -2.63 8.69
N LEU A 327 -8.32 -1.58 8.70
CA LEU A 327 -9.21 -1.22 7.59
C LEU A 327 -8.59 -0.03 6.85
N GLY A 328 -8.30 -0.21 5.56
CA GLY A 328 -7.65 0.80 4.74
C GLY A 328 -6.13 0.87 4.94
N LYS A 329 -5.56 2.05 4.68
CA LYS A 329 -4.12 2.27 4.64
C LYS A 329 -3.55 2.47 6.05
N THR A 330 -2.66 1.58 6.48
CA THR A 330 -1.91 1.74 7.73
C THR A 330 -0.85 2.84 7.58
N VAL A 331 -0.91 3.83 8.46
CA VAL A 331 0.09 4.89 8.60
C VAL A 331 0.40 5.11 10.07
N VAL A 332 1.63 5.48 10.37
CA VAL A 332 2.04 5.90 11.70
C VAL A 332 2.21 7.40 11.72
N ARG A 333 1.53 8.09 12.62
CA ARG A 333 1.77 9.50 12.90
C ARG A 333 2.98 9.60 13.81
N VAL A 334 4.06 10.17 13.27
CA VAL A 334 5.37 10.24 13.94
C VAL A 334 5.45 11.47 14.83
N SER A 335 5.02 12.64 14.34
CA SER A 335 5.00 13.88 15.12
C SER A 335 3.59 14.32 15.49
N ASN A 336 3.35 14.62 16.76
CA ASN A 336 2.09 15.17 17.28
C ASN A 336 2.02 16.71 17.25
N GLU A 337 3.07 17.40 16.79
CA GLU A 337 2.98 18.84 16.57
C GLU A 337 1.94 19.09 15.47
N ALA A 338 0.76 19.56 15.89
CA ALA A 338 -0.34 19.88 15.00
C ALA A 338 0.19 20.78 13.87
N VAL A 339 0.29 20.22 12.67
CA VAL A 339 0.40 21.02 11.45
C VAL A 339 -0.91 21.81 11.42
N LYS A 340 -0.87 23.08 11.86
CA LYS A 340 -2.02 23.98 11.82
C LYS A 340 -2.59 23.92 10.39
N GLY A 341 -3.77 23.30 10.24
CA GLY A 341 -4.48 23.18 8.96
C GLY A 341 -4.54 21.80 8.31
N SER A 342 -3.90 20.75 8.84
CA SER A 342 -4.12 19.38 8.31
C SER A 342 -5.45 18.82 8.86
N LYS A 343 -6.52 18.92 8.09
CA LYS A 343 -7.75 18.17 8.38
C LYS A 343 -7.50 16.69 8.05
N LEU A 344 -7.73 15.83 9.04
CA LEU A 344 -7.81 14.36 8.90
C LEU A 344 -9.09 13.94 8.19
#